data_AF-A0A7S3BCE6-F1
#
_entry.id   AF-A0A7S3BCE6-F1
#
_cell.length_a   1.000
_cell.length_b   1.000
_cell.length_c   1.000
_cell.angle_alpha   90.00
_cell.angle_beta   90.00
_cell.angle_gamma   90.00
#
_symmetry.space_group_name_H-M   'P 1'
#
loop_
_entity.id
_entity.type
_entity.pdbx_description
1 polymer ?
#
loop_
_entity_poly.entity_id
_entity_poly.type
_entity_poly.pdbx_seq_one_letter_code
_entity_poly.pdbx_strand_id
1 'polypeptide(L)'
;GGRAEGARGRHRAGDMGIPKFYRWVSERYPLLNQPLTRLGAPEVDNFYLDMNGIVHNCTHGPDTDINTRLTEEQMMLKIFAYLERMFDLIRPKKLVYMAIDGCAPRAKMNQQRSRRFRSAKDAAEAVEAQRRAGGEIPAGQPFDSNCITPGTDFMVRLNAHLKWFIRKKVSSDPLWQSPQIILSGHDVPGEGEHKIMEHIRCARASPHWKPNQRHCLYGLDADLIMLGLVTHEPHFCLLREKVRFGGGFRGQPNREIFDASTDPGDAFVLLQVGLLRDYLDGEMRNGLKISALPFEYNLEHCIDDFVFLCYLVGNDFVPSLPTFDINEGALNNLIDTYMEMLPSLGGYLV
;
A
#
# COMPACT_ATOMS: atom_id res chain seq x y z
N GLY A 1 -44.09 -13.36 -11.08
CA GLY A 1 -43.23 -12.19 -10.83
C GLY A 1 -42.48 -12.41 -9.55
N GLY A 2 -41.15 -12.53 -9.62
CA GLY A 2 -40.35 -12.82 -8.44
C GLY A 2 -38.92 -13.18 -8.84
N ARG A 3 -38.02 -12.21 -8.66
CA ARG A 3 -36.58 -12.33 -8.36
C ARG A 3 -35.90 -11.00 -8.72
N ALA A 4 -35.92 -10.09 -7.76
CA ALA A 4 -35.05 -8.91 -7.75
C ALA A 4 -34.69 -8.60 -6.28
N GLU A 5 -34.03 -9.54 -5.62
CA GLU A 5 -33.33 -9.27 -4.36
C GLU A 5 -32.02 -10.06 -4.38
N GLY A 6 -30.90 -9.36 -4.20
CA GLY A 6 -29.60 -10.02 -3.98
C GLY A 6 -28.39 -9.46 -4.72
N ALA A 7 -28.39 -8.20 -5.15
CA ALA A 7 -27.14 -7.52 -5.51
C ALA A 7 -26.56 -6.80 -4.27
N ARG A 8 -26.18 -7.57 -3.24
CA ARG A 8 -25.31 -7.02 -2.18
C ARG A 8 -23.88 -7.05 -2.70
N GLY A 9 -23.29 -5.86 -2.86
CA GLY A 9 -21.92 -5.67 -3.31
C GLY A 9 -20.95 -6.56 -2.52
N ARG A 10 -20.19 -7.38 -3.25
CA ARG A 10 -19.10 -8.18 -2.68
C ARG A 10 -17.90 -7.25 -2.46
N HIS A 11 -17.77 -6.68 -1.27
CA HIS A 11 -16.47 -6.16 -0.83
C HIS A 11 -15.50 -7.33 -0.68
N ARG A 12 -14.47 -7.39 -1.52
CA ARG A 12 -13.43 -8.43 -1.44
C ARG A 12 -12.51 -8.13 -0.27
N ALA A 13 -11.88 -9.17 0.26
CA ALA A 13 -10.98 -9.13 1.43
C ALA A 13 -9.64 -8.40 1.17
N GLY A 14 -9.53 -7.57 0.14
CA GLY A 14 -8.30 -6.88 -0.27
C GLY A 14 -8.42 -5.37 -0.44
N ASP A 15 -9.60 -4.76 -0.24
CA ASP A 15 -9.71 -3.30 -0.19
C ASP A 15 -9.24 -2.83 1.19
N MET A 16 -7.94 -2.66 1.38
CA MET A 16 -7.41 -1.79 2.43
C MET A 16 -7.23 -0.39 1.87
N GLY A 17 -7.71 0.59 2.63
CA GLY A 17 -7.71 1.97 2.22
C GLY A 17 -8.85 2.36 1.29
N ILE A 18 -8.66 3.42 0.53
CA ILE A 18 -9.71 4.01 -0.31
C ILE A 18 -9.94 3.14 -1.56
N PRO A 19 -11.10 2.46 -1.69
CA PRO A 19 -11.31 1.47 -2.75
C PRO A 19 -11.14 2.08 -4.14
N LYS A 20 -10.40 1.41 -5.03
CA LYS A 20 -10.18 1.84 -6.44
C LYS A 20 -9.46 3.20 -6.59
N PHE A 21 -8.96 3.82 -5.51
CA PHE A 21 -8.31 5.14 -5.59
C PHE A 21 -7.05 5.13 -6.46
N TYR A 22 -6.20 4.09 -6.35
CA TYR A 22 -5.03 3.94 -7.21
C TYR A 22 -5.38 3.95 -8.71
N ARG A 23 -6.50 3.32 -9.07
CA ARG A 23 -6.98 3.32 -10.45
C ARG A 23 -7.43 4.72 -10.88
N TRP A 24 -8.25 5.38 -10.06
CA TRP A 24 -8.73 6.73 -10.34
C TRP A 24 -7.58 7.72 -10.53
N VAL A 25 -6.60 7.73 -9.63
CA VAL A 25 -5.47 8.66 -9.70
C VAL A 25 -4.59 8.37 -10.91
N SER A 26 -4.42 7.09 -11.28
CA SER A 26 -3.64 6.68 -12.46
C SER A 26 -4.34 7.03 -13.78
N GLU A 27 -5.68 6.98 -13.83
CA GLU A 27 -6.47 7.37 -15.00
C GLU A 27 -6.54 8.91 -15.15
N ARG A 28 -6.68 9.65 -14.03
CA ARG A 28 -6.72 11.12 -14.03
C ARG A 28 -5.36 11.75 -14.34
N TYR A 29 -4.28 11.17 -13.81
CA TYR A 29 -2.92 11.67 -13.93
C TYR A 29 -2.00 10.60 -14.56
N PRO A 30 -2.02 10.45 -15.89
CA PRO A 30 -1.41 9.29 -16.55
C PRO A 30 0.12 9.25 -16.46
N LEU A 31 0.80 10.36 -16.19
CA LEU A 31 2.25 10.44 -16.09
C LEU A 31 2.80 10.09 -14.69
N LEU A 32 1.95 9.80 -13.71
CA LEU A 32 2.39 9.47 -12.35
C LEU A 32 3.18 8.16 -12.27
N ASN A 33 2.81 7.20 -13.11
CA ASN A 33 3.33 5.84 -13.07
C ASN A 33 4.53 5.72 -13.99
N GLN A 34 5.72 5.77 -13.41
CA GLN A 34 6.98 5.56 -14.14
C GLN A 34 7.38 4.09 -14.09
N PRO A 35 7.39 3.37 -15.23
CA PRO A 35 7.94 2.02 -15.28
C PRO A 35 9.42 2.04 -14.94
N LEU A 36 9.86 1.07 -14.15
CA LEU A 36 11.28 0.89 -13.90
C LEU A 36 11.93 0.28 -15.13
N THR A 37 13.00 0.91 -15.61
CA THR A 37 13.79 0.37 -16.73
C THR A 37 15.00 -0.38 -16.18
N ARG A 38 15.75 -1.06 -17.06
CA ARG A 38 17.02 -1.69 -16.70
C ARG A 38 18.07 -0.74 -16.11
N LEU A 39 17.88 0.58 -16.27
CA LEU A 39 18.75 1.60 -15.68
C LEU A 39 18.53 1.75 -14.16
N GLY A 40 17.51 1.08 -13.60
CA GLY A 40 17.18 1.11 -12.17
C GLY A 40 16.28 2.27 -11.79
N ALA A 41 16.01 2.39 -10.49
CA ALA A 41 15.27 3.52 -9.94
C ALA A 41 16.09 4.82 -10.01
N PRO A 42 15.42 6.00 -10.03
CA PRO A 42 16.07 7.25 -9.67
C PRO A 42 16.78 7.11 -8.32
N GLU A 43 17.77 7.96 -8.06
CA GLU A 43 18.55 7.88 -6.83
C GLU A 43 17.64 8.12 -5.60
N VAL A 44 17.67 7.18 -4.66
CA VAL A 44 16.87 7.18 -3.42
C VAL A 44 17.79 7.32 -2.21
N ASP A 45 17.44 8.24 -1.30
CA ASP A 45 18.15 8.38 -0.03
C ASP A 45 17.63 7.38 1.01
N ASN A 46 16.31 7.34 1.15
CA ASN A 46 15.63 6.60 2.22
C ASN A 46 14.61 5.63 1.61
N PHE A 47 14.79 4.34 1.86
CA PHE A 47 13.90 3.29 1.38
C PHE A 47 13.13 2.65 2.55
N TYR A 48 11.81 2.64 2.44
CA TYR A 48 10.89 2.16 3.46
C TYR A 48 10.14 0.93 2.94
N LEU A 49 10.05 -0.10 3.76
CA LEU A 49 9.45 -1.38 3.41
C LEU A 49 8.34 -1.70 4.40
N ASP A 50 7.09 -1.72 3.93
CA ASP A 50 6.02 -2.42 4.62
C ASP A 50 6.20 -3.93 4.41
N MET A 51 6.63 -4.61 5.47
CA MET A 51 6.95 -6.04 5.44
C MET A 51 5.72 -6.92 5.37
N ASN A 52 4.55 -6.44 5.80
CA ASN A 52 3.37 -7.30 5.87
C ASN A 52 2.91 -7.72 4.47
N GLY A 53 2.88 -6.80 3.51
CA GLY A 53 2.61 -7.11 2.10
C GLY A 53 3.59 -8.14 1.52
N ILE A 54 4.88 -8.00 1.83
CA ILE A 54 5.94 -8.92 1.38
C ILE A 54 5.71 -10.33 1.93
N VAL A 55 5.45 -10.45 3.24
CA VAL A 55 5.21 -11.73 3.91
C VAL A 55 3.98 -12.41 3.34
N HIS A 56 2.88 -11.67 3.12
CA HIS A 56 1.68 -12.21 2.49
C HIS A 56 1.96 -12.72 1.07
N ASN A 57 2.63 -11.95 0.24
CA ASN A 57 2.95 -12.34 -1.15
C ASN A 57 3.87 -13.56 -1.22
N CYS A 58 4.86 -13.64 -0.34
CA CYS A 58 5.80 -14.77 -0.31
C CYS A 58 5.18 -16.07 0.23
N THR A 59 4.06 -15.98 0.97
CA THR A 59 3.38 -17.13 1.59
C THR A 59 2.14 -17.59 0.82
N HIS A 60 1.46 -16.71 0.08
CA HIS A 60 0.19 -16.97 -0.61
C HIS A 60 0.13 -16.43 -2.06
N GLY A 61 1.28 -16.17 -2.68
CA GLY A 61 1.34 -15.57 -4.02
C GLY A 61 0.63 -16.37 -5.12
N PRO A 62 0.32 -15.75 -6.28
CA PRO A 62 -0.39 -16.39 -7.38
C PRO A 62 0.30 -17.66 -7.95
N ASP A 63 1.60 -17.80 -7.73
CA ASP A 63 2.41 -18.96 -8.12
C ASP A 63 2.45 -20.08 -7.07
N THR A 64 1.85 -19.89 -5.89
CA THR A 64 1.57 -21.01 -4.98
C THR A 64 0.35 -21.75 -5.49
N ASP A 65 0.59 -22.75 -6.32
CA ASP A 65 -0.41 -23.75 -6.69
C ASP A 65 -1.06 -24.28 -5.39
N ILE A 66 -2.36 -24.54 -5.41
CA ILE A 66 -3.13 -25.06 -4.27
C ILE A 66 -2.50 -26.38 -3.74
N ASN A 67 -1.68 -27.02 -4.57
CA ASN A 67 -0.92 -28.24 -4.29
C ASN A 67 0.50 -28.02 -3.73
N THR A 68 1.09 -26.81 -3.84
CA THR A 68 2.45 -26.53 -3.32
C THR A 68 2.39 -25.95 -1.92
N ARG A 69 2.53 -26.82 -0.93
CA ARG A 69 2.68 -26.42 0.48
C ARG A 69 4.13 -26.06 0.74
N LEU A 70 4.38 -24.78 1.01
CA LEU A 70 5.71 -24.29 1.39
C LEU A 70 6.00 -24.64 2.85
N THR A 71 7.25 -25.02 3.15
CA THR A 71 7.73 -25.07 4.52
C THR A 71 8.05 -23.65 5.02
N GLU A 72 8.09 -23.44 6.34
CA GLU A 72 8.47 -22.14 6.90
C GLU A 72 9.86 -21.70 6.42
N GLU A 73 10.82 -22.62 6.31
CA GLU A 73 12.15 -22.34 5.77
C GLU A 73 12.09 -21.82 4.32
N GLN A 74 11.30 -22.46 3.46
CA GLN A 74 11.10 -22.00 2.08
C GLN A 74 10.45 -20.62 2.03
N MET A 75 9.50 -20.33 2.93
CA MET A 75 8.90 -18.99 3.05
C MET A 75 9.95 -17.95 3.43
N MET A 76 10.81 -18.24 4.42
CA MET A 76 11.87 -17.33 4.85
C MET A 76 12.86 -17.05 3.70
N LEU A 77 13.28 -18.08 2.96
CA LEU A 77 14.17 -17.92 1.81
C LEU A 77 13.53 -17.08 0.70
N LYS A 78 12.23 -17.25 0.43
CA LYS A 78 11.49 -16.40 -0.51
C LYS A 78 11.45 -14.94 -0.04
N ILE A 79 11.18 -14.70 1.24
CA ILE A 79 11.18 -13.34 1.83
C ILE A 79 12.56 -12.69 1.67
N PHE A 80 13.64 -13.42 1.98
CA PHE A 80 15.01 -12.91 1.84
C PHE A 80 15.33 -12.57 0.38
N ALA A 81 15.05 -13.48 -0.56
CA ALA A 81 15.28 -13.23 -1.98
C ALA A 81 14.50 -12.01 -2.49
N TYR A 82 13.27 -11.82 -2.01
CA TYR A 82 12.45 -10.68 -2.39
C TYR A 82 13.01 -9.36 -1.82
N LEU A 83 13.46 -9.36 -0.56
CA LEU A 83 14.14 -8.22 0.06
C LEU A 83 15.43 -7.84 -0.67
N GLU A 84 16.27 -8.82 -1.04
CA GLU A 84 17.49 -8.58 -1.81
C GLU A 84 17.16 -7.95 -3.17
N ARG A 85 16.16 -8.49 -3.88
CA ARG A 85 15.70 -7.95 -5.16
C ARG A 85 15.26 -6.49 -5.05
N MET A 86 14.48 -6.14 -4.03
CA MET A 86 14.04 -4.74 -3.83
C MET A 86 15.21 -3.82 -3.47
N PHE A 87 16.12 -4.28 -2.61
CA PHE A 87 17.30 -3.52 -2.26
C PHE A 87 18.18 -3.23 -3.49
N ASP A 88 18.42 -4.25 -4.32
CA ASP A 88 19.25 -4.13 -5.53
C ASP A 88 18.64 -3.23 -6.60
N LEU A 89 17.30 -3.16 -6.64
CA LEU A 89 16.52 -2.31 -7.54
C LEU A 89 16.59 -0.83 -7.15
N ILE A 90 16.51 -0.54 -5.84
CA ILE A 90 16.41 0.82 -5.31
C ILE A 90 17.78 1.41 -4.95
N ARG A 91 18.71 0.59 -4.43
CA ARG A 91 20.06 0.99 -4.00
C ARG A 91 20.09 2.25 -3.12
N PRO A 92 19.41 2.22 -1.96
CA PRO A 92 19.27 3.37 -1.08
C PRO A 92 20.62 3.85 -0.53
N LYS A 93 20.79 5.17 -0.45
CA LYS A 93 22.08 5.78 -0.05
C LYS A 93 22.25 5.98 1.45
N LYS A 94 21.16 6.24 2.18
CA LYS A 94 21.22 6.69 3.59
C LYS A 94 20.49 5.75 4.54
N LEU A 95 19.26 5.34 4.21
CA LEU A 95 18.41 4.58 5.14
C LEU A 95 17.67 3.44 4.42
N VAL A 96 17.59 2.30 5.10
CA VAL A 96 16.59 1.26 4.87
C VAL A 96 15.80 1.04 6.15
N TYR A 97 14.49 1.27 6.10
CA TYR A 97 13.58 1.07 7.21
C TYR A 97 12.60 -0.06 6.90
N MET A 98 12.70 -1.17 7.63
CA MET A 98 11.82 -2.33 7.50
C MET A 98 10.80 -2.32 8.64
N ALA A 99 9.52 -2.19 8.31
CA ALA A 99 8.45 -2.13 9.29
C ALA A 99 7.57 -3.38 9.21
N ILE A 100 7.47 -4.11 10.31
CA ILE A 100 6.52 -5.21 10.48
C ILE A 100 5.36 -4.70 11.34
N ASP A 101 4.12 -5.08 11.06
CA ASP A 101 2.99 -4.72 11.92
C ASP A 101 3.21 -5.22 13.35
N GLY A 102 2.98 -4.33 14.31
CA GLY A 102 2.81 -4.65 15.72
C GLY A 102 1.36 -4.56 16.14
N CYS A 103 1.13 -4.41 17.46
CA CYS A 103 -0.23 -4.25 17.98
C CYS A 103 -0.87 -2.96 17.42
N ALA A 104 -1.90 -3.12 16.59
CA ALA A 104 -2.58 -2.02 15.90
C ALA A 104 -3.69 -1.38 16.78
N PRO A 105 -4.13 -0.15 16.47
CA PRO A 105 -5.26 0.48 17.14
C PRO A 105 -6.56 -0.32 17.00
N ARG A 106 -7.49 -0.13 17.96
CA ARG A 106 -8.77 -0.86 17.98
C ARG A 106 -9.57 -0.74 16.68
N ALA A 107 -9.53 0.42 16.03
CA ALA A 107 -10.23 0.64 14.77
C ALA A 107 -9.72 -0.33 13.68
N LYS A 108 -8.39 -0.43 13.50
CA LYS A 108 -7.78 -1.42 12.60
C LYS A 108 -8.07 -2.86 13.03
N MET A 109 -8.02 -3.16 14.34
CA MET A 109 -8.31 -4.51 14.84
C MET A 109 -9.72 -4.98 14.44
N ASN A 110 -10.72 -4.09 14.46
CA ASN A 110 -12.07 -4.43 14.02
C ASN A 110 -12.13 -4.75 12.51
N GLN A 111 -11.41 -3.96 11.70
CA GLN A 111 -11.28 -4.18 10.25
C GLN A 111 -10.58 -5.51 9.97
N GLN A 112 -9.43 -5.76 10.60
CA GLN A 112 -8.66 -7.00 10.45
C GLN A 112 -9.46 -8.22 10.90
N ARG A 113 -10.18 -8.14 12.03
CA ARG A 113 -11.07 -9.20 12.50
C ARG A 113 -12.13 -9.55 11.45
N SER A 114 -12.75 -8.53 10.86
CA SER A 114 -13.80 -8.70 9.85
C SER A 114 -13.25 -9.35 8.58
N ARG A 115 -12.07 -8.93 8.12
CA ARG A 115 -11.37 -9.53 6.97
C ARG A 115 -11.02 -11.00 7.22
N ARG A 116 -10.40 -11.32 8.36
CA ARG A 116 -9.99 -12.69 8.71
C ARG A 116 -11.19 -13.63 8.83
N PHE A 117 -12.28 -13.17 9.45
CA PHE A 117 -13.51 -13.96 9.54
C PHE A 117 -14.10 -14.26 8.15
N ARG A 118 -14.09 -13.27 7.24
CA ARG A 118 -14.54 -13.45 5.85
C ARG A 118 -13.64 -14.43 5.10
N SER A 119 -12.32 -14.26 5.17
CA SER A 119 -11.36 -15.15 4.50
C SER A 119 -11.47 -16.60 4.99
N ALA A 120 -11.64 -16.82 6.30
CA ALA A 120 -11.85 -18.16 6.84
C ALA A 120 -13.15 -18.79 6.36
N LYS A 121 -14.23 -18.00 6.28
CA LYS A 121 -15.52 -18.45 5.73
C LYS A 121 -15.42 -18.79 4.24
N ASP A 122 -14.82 -17.91 3.44
CA ASP A 122 -14.65 -18.10 1.99
C ASP A 122 -13.80 -19.35 1.70
N ALA A 123 -12.75 -19.59 2.51
CA ALA A 123 -11.93 -20.79 2.40
C ALA A 123 -12.72 -22.07 2.72
N ALA A 124 -13.54 -22.05 3.78
CA ALA A 124 -14.40 -23.18 4.13
C ALA A 124 -15.45 -23.47 3.04
N GLU A 125 -16.08 -22.43 2.47
CA GLU A 125 -17.02 -22.56 1.37
C GLU A 125 -16.36 -23.08 0.09
N ALA A 126 -15.12 -22.66 -0.21
CA ALA A 126 -14.37 -23.14 -1.36
C ALA A 126 -14.02 -24.64 -1.25
N VAL A 127 -13.59 -25.10 -0.07
CA VAL A 127 -13.30 -26.52 0.18
C VAL A 127 -14.56 -27.37 0.02
N GLU A 128 -15.69 -26.92 0.57
CA GLU A 128 -16.97 -27.61 0.43
C GLU A 128 -17.45 -27.67 -1.03
N ALA A 129 -17.27 -26.58 -1.79
CA ALA A 129 -17.58 -26.55 -3.22
C ALA A 129 -16.72 -27.53 -4.04
N GLN A 130 -15.41 -27.60 -3.75
CA GLN A 130 -14.50 -28.54 -4.40
C GLN A 130 -14.86 -30.00 -4.09
N ARG A 131 -15.23 -30.28 -2.84
CA ARG A 131 -15.72 -31.60 -2.42
C ARG A 131 -16.98 -32.01 -3.18
N ARG A 132 -17.94 -31.08 -3.35
CA ARG A 132 -19.18 -31.33 -4.12
C ARG A 132 -18.92 -31.54 -5.62
N ALA A 133 -17.90 -30.89 -6.16
CA ALA A 133 -17.48 -31.06 -7.55
C ALA A 133 -16.69 -32.35 -7.80
N GLY A 134 -16.45 -33.18 -6.76
CA GLY A 134 -15.65 -34.40 -6.86
C GLY A 134 -14.15 -34.14 -7.03
N GLY A 135 -13.68 -32.91 -6.75
CA GLY A 135 -12.27 -32.57 -6.80
C GLY A 135 -11.51 -33.13 -5.59
N GLU A 136 -10.27 -33.56 -5.81
CA GLU A 136 -9.39 -33.97 -4.72
C GLU A 136 -9.03 -32.78 -3.82
N ILE A 137 -9.05 -32.99 -2.50
CA ILE A 137 -8.59 -32.01 -1.52
C ILE A 137 -7.09 -32.30 -1.29
N PRO A 138 -6.20 -31.31 -1.47
CA PRO A 138 -4.76 -31.53 -1.28
C PRO A 138 -4.46 -32.07 0.13
N ALA A 139 -3.61 -33.10 0.23
CA ALA A 139 -3.24 -33.70 1.52
C ALA A 139 -2.42 -32.73 2.41
N GLY A 140 -2.78 -32.58 3.70
CA GLY A 140 -2.10 -31.76 4.71
C GLY A 140 -2.92 -30.56 5.24
N GLN A 141 -2.36 -29.73 6.15
CA GLN A 141 -2.96 -28.44 6.56
C GLN A 141 -2.35 -27.22 5.83
N PRO A 142 -3.16 -26.40 5.14
CA PRO A 142 -2.64 -25.24 4.42
C PRO A 142 -1.98 -24.27 5.41
N PHE A 143 -1.07 -23.42 4.91
CA PHE A 143 -0.48 -22.39 5.76
C PHE A 143 -1.59 -21.44 6.25
N ASP A 144 -1.67 -21.23 7.56
CA ASP A 144 -2.66 -20.35 8.15
C ASP A 144 -2.15 -18.91 8.15
N SER A 145 -2.61 -18.11 7.18
CA SER A 145 -2.31 -16.67 7.11
C SER A 145 -2.60 -15.89 8.39
N ASN A 146 -3.48 -16.37 9.28
CA ASN A 146 -3.74 -15.70 10.55
C ASN A 146 -2.51 -15.70 11.48
N CYS A 147 -1.53 -16.58 11.22
CA CYS A 147 -0.27 -16.53 11.96
C CYS A 147 0.57 -15.28 11.65
N ILE A 148 0.27 -14.55 10.56
CA ILE A 148 0.83 -13.23 10.24
C ILE A 148 0.13 -12.18 11.12
N THR A 149 0.37 -12.28 12.43
CA THR A 149 -0.20 -11.42 13.47
C THR A 149 0.84 -11.24 14.58
N PRO A 150 1.03 -10.03 15.10
CA PRO A 150 1.89 -9.82 16.25
C PRO A 150 1.56 -10.77 17.40
N GLY A 151 2.58 -11.33 18.04
CA GLY A 151 2.44 -12.22 19.20
C GLY A 151 2.32 -13.71 18.87
N THR A 152 2.33 -14.10 17.60
CA THR A 152 2.40 -15.52 17.21
C THR A 152 3.86 -16.01 17.19
N ASP A 153 4.06 -17.31 17.38
CA ASP A 153 5.40 -17.90 17.30
C ASP A 153 6.03 -17.72 15.91
N PHE A 154 5.20 -17.72 14.86
CA PHE A 154 5.65 -17.44 13.49
C PHE A 154 6.28 -16.05 13.39
N MET A 155 5.63 -15.01 13.92
CA MET A 155 6.17 -13.65 13.86
C MET A 155 7.44 -13.47 14.70
N VAL A 156 7.53 -14.17 15.85
CA VAL A 156 8.75 -14.19 16.67
C VAL A 156 9.91 -14.80 15.89
N ARG A 157 9.69 -15.94 15.22
CA ARG A 157 10.70 -16.58 14.38
C ARG A 157 11.04 -15.73 13.17
N LEU A 158 10.06 -15.15 12.46
CA LEU A 158 10.28 -14.25 11.34
C LEU A 158 11.19 -13.07 11.72
N ASN A 159 10.92 -12.42 12.85
CA ASN A 159 11.73 -11.31 13.35
C ASN A 159 13.17 -11.74 13.64
N ALA A 160 13.37 -12.92 14.24
CA ALA A 160 14.70 -13.47 14.48
C ALA A 160 15.47 -13.77 13.17
N HIS A 161 14.79 -14.36 12.19
CA HIS A 161 15.33 -14.65 10.87
C HIS A 161 15.71 -13.37 10.11
N LEU A 162 14.88 -12.33 10.16
CA LEU A 162 15.19 -11.02 9.56
C LEU A 162 16.40 -10.36 10.22
N LYS A 163 16.50 -10.39 11.56
CA LYS A 163 17.69 -9.91 12.29
C LYS A 163 18.96 -10.64 11.85
N TRP A 164 18.89 -11.96 11.69
CA TRP A 164 20.01 -12.75 11.18
C TRP A 164 20.36 -12.38 9.73
N PHE A 165 19.36 -12.28 8.85
CA PHE A 165 19.54 -11.94 7.44
C PHE A 165 20.22 -10.58 7.28
N ILE A 166 19.74 -9.55 7.98
CA ILE A 166 20.33 -8.21 7.96
C ILE A 166 21.80 -8.26 8.42
N ARG A 167 22.10 -8.93 9.55
CA ARG A 167 23.47 -9.06 10.04
C ARG A 167 24.38 -9.75 9.03
N LYS A 168 23.90 -10.83 8.40
CA LYS A 168 24.62 -11.53 7.35
C LYS A 168 24.91 -10.60 6.18
N LYS A 169 23.90 -9.93 5.62
CA LYS A 169 24.05 -9.01 4.49
C LYS A 169 25.01 -7.87 4.80
N VAL A 170 24.88 -7.20 5.94
CA VAL A 170 25.83 -6.15 6.36
C VAL A 170 27.26 -6.70 6.48
N SER A 171 27.44 -7.92 6.97
CA SER A 171 28.79 -8.50 7.09
C SER A 171 29.43 -8.91 5.76
N SER A 172 28.64 -9.27 4.75
CA SER A 172 29.12 -9.90 3.52
C SER A 172 28.98 -9.05 2.26
N ASP A 173 28.09 -8.05 2.26
CA ASP A 173 27.70 -7.30 1.08
C ASP A 173 28.01 -5.79 1.24
N PRO A 174 28.98 -5.24 0.50
CA PRO A 174 29.35 -3.83 0.58
C PRO A 174 28.20 -2.86 0.31
N LEU A 175 27.20 -3.26 -0.52
CA LEU A 175 26.06 -2.38 -0.80
C LEU A 175 25.18 -2.20 0.43
N TRP A 176 25.05 -3.24 1.26
CA TRP A 176 24.28 -3.22 2.51
C TRP A 176 25.02 -2.54 3.67
N GLN A 177 26.32 -2.27 3.51
CA GLN A 177 27.12 -1.53 4.50
C GLN A 177 26.97 -0.01 4.38
N SER A 178 26.52 0.49 3.23
CA SER A 178 26.41 1.92 2.97
C SER A 178 25.25 2.60 3.73
N PRO A 179 24.00 2.11 3.66
CA PRO A 179 22.90 2.75 4.39
C PRO A 179 22.81 2.28 5.84
N GLN A 180 22.24 3.12 6.71
CA GLN A 180 21.74 2.69 8.01
C GLN A 180 20.54 1.76 7.81
N ILE A 181 20.51 0.62 8.50
CA ILE A 181 19.39 -0.33 8.43
C ILE A 181 18.65 -0.33 9.77
N ILE A 182 17.35 -0.08 9.73
CA ILE A 182 16.45 -0.11 10.89
C ILE A 182 15.39 -1.19 10.64
N LEU A 183 15.27 -2.12 11.59
CA LEU A 183 14.19 -3.10 11.63
C LEU A 183 13.26 -2.77 12.81
N SER A 184 12.04 -2.39 12.49
CA SER A 184 10.96 -2.22 13.45
C SER A 184 10.06 -3.46 13.42
N GLY A 185 10.34 -4.40 14.33
CA GLY A 185 9.67 -5.70 14.38
C GLY A 185 8.23 -5.66 14.93
N HIS A 186 7.62 -6.85 15.01
CA HIS A 186 6.26 -7.05 15.53
C HIS A 186 6.13 -6.71 17.04
N ASP A 187 7.27 -6.60 17.73
CA ASP A 187 7.42 -6.27 19.14
C ASP A 187 7.25 -4.78 19.42
N VAL A 188 7.32 -3.93 18.39
CA VAL A 188 7.02 -2.50 18.47
C VAL A 188 5.54 -2.29 18.16
N PRO A 189 4.73 -1.63 19.01
CA PRO A 189 3.32 -1.33 18.71
C PRO A 189 3.12 -0.45 17.46
N GLY A 190 1.96 -0.55 16.82
CA GLY A 190 1.59 0.23 15.63
C GLY A 190 1.60 -0.57 14.32
N GLU A 191 0.94 -0.03 13.31
CA GLU A 191 0.92 -0.56 11.94
C GLU A 191 2.21 -0.17 11.21
N GLY A 192 2.71 -1.02 10.31
CA GLY A 192 3.99 -0.83 9.61
C GLY A 192 4.06 0.50 8.89
N GLU A 193 3.03 0.83 8.11
CA GLU A 193 2.91 2.12 7.40
C GLU A 193 2.95 3.32 8.37
N HIS A 194 2.24 3.23 9.51
CA HIS A 194 2.19 4.33 10.48
C HIS A 194 3.51 4.48 11.25
N LYS A 195 4.24 3.39 11.52
CA LYS A 195 5.60 3.45 12.10
C LYS A 195 6.57 4.14 11.14
N ILE A 196 6.45 3.87 9.84
CA ILE A 196 7.25 4.55 8.80
C ILE A 196 6.93 6.05 8.81
N MET A 197 5.65 6.41 8.80
CA MET A 197 5.24 7.82 8.78
C MET A 197 5.66 8.55 10.07
N GLU A 198 5.57 7.89 11.22
CA GLU A 198 6.08 8.41 12.49
C GLU A 198 7.59 8.65 12.43
N HIS A 199 8.35 7.68 11.92
CA HIS A 199 9.79 7.83 11.73
C HIS A 199 10.14 9.04 10.85
N ILE A 200 9.45 9.22 9.71
CA ILE A 200 9.64 10.36 8.82
C ILE A 200 9.32 11.68 9.54
N ARG A 201 8.17 11.78 10.23
CA ARG A 201 7.79 13.00 10.96
C ARG A 201 8.81 13.35 12.06
N CYS A 202 9.23 12.37 12.85
CA CYS A 202 10.24 12.58 13.88
C CYS A 202 11.59 13.00 13.29
N ALA A 203 11.99 12.42 12.16
CA ALA A 203 13.22 12.79 11.48
C ALA A 203 13.16 14.23 10.92
N ARG A 204 12.02 14.63 10.33
CA ARG A 204 11.77 15.99 9.83
C ARG A 204 11.77 17.05 10.93
N ALA A 205 11.29 16.71 12.12
CA ALA A 205 11.29 17.60 13.28
C ALA A 205 12.70 17.89 13.83
N SER A 206 13.72 17.14 13.40
CA SER A 206 15.10 17.38 13.80
C SER A 206 15.63 18.68 13.20
N PRO A 207 16.35 19.52 13.96
CA PRO A 207 17.00 20.73 13.43
C PRO A 207 18.10 20.41 12.40
N HIS A 208 18.54 19.15 12.31
CA HIS A 208 19.52 18.68 11.34
C HIS A 208 18.90 18.02 10.11
N TRP A 209 17.56 18.02 9.99
CA TRP A 209 16.88 17.50 8.81
C TRP A 209 17.34 18.26 7.57
N LYS A 210 17.85 17.52 6.58
CA LYS A 210 18.17 18.11 5.28
C LYS A 210 16.91 18.13 4.44
N PRO A 211 16.49 19.27 3.88
CA PRO A 211 15.39 19.32 2.93
C PRO A 211 15.76 18.53 1.67
N ASN A 212 14.74 18.18 0.87
CA ASN A 212 14.90 17.51 -0.42
C ASN A 212 15.58 16.14 -0.33
N GLN A 213 15.35 15.41 0.75
CA GLN A 213 15.66 13.99 0.78
C GLN A 213 14.71 13.24 -0.14
N ARG A 214 15.20 12.16 -0.77
CA ARG A 214 14.41 11.35 -1.71
C ARG A 214 13.94 10.08 -1.03
N HIS A 215 12.63 9.95 -0.92
CA HIS A 215 11.94 8.90 -0.19
C HIS A 215 11.30 7.93 -1.18
N CYS A 216 11.52 6.63 -0.95
CA CYS A 216 10.82 5.57 -1.67
C CYS A 216 10.16 4.64 -0.67
N LEU A 217 8.85 4.44 -0.76
CA LEU A 217 8.10 3.53 0.09
C LEU A 217 7.52 2.40 -0.74
N TYR A 218 7.84 1.16 -0.37
CA TYR A 218 7.24 -0.01 -0.98
C TYR A 218 5.93 -0.39 -0.29
N GLY A 219 4.89 -0.60 -1.08
CA GLY A 219 3.65 -1.23 -0.65
C GLY A 219 2.52 -1.05 -1.67
N LEU A 220 1.49 -1.90 -1.56
CA LEU A 220 0.40 -1.99 -2.53
C LEU A 220 -0.87 -1.24 -2.09
N ASP A 221 -0.95 -0.78 -0.85
CA ASP A 221 -2.16 -0.15 -0.34
C ASP A 221 -2.33 1.27 -0.93
N ALA A 222 -3.59 1.66 -1.13
CA ALA A 222 -3.92 2.99 -1.66
C ALA A 222 -3.65 4.09 -0.61
N ASP A 223 -3.75 3.74 0.67
CA ASP A 223 -3.49 4.64 1.79
C ASP A 223 -2.05 5.14 1.80
N LEU A 224 -1.09 4.37 1.26
CA LEU A 224 0.30 4.81 1.13
C LEU A 224 0.46 6.05 0.23
N ILE A 225 -0.45 6.27 -0.73
CA ILE A 225 -0.45 7.50 -1.54
C ILE A 225 -0.83 8.69 -0.66
N MET A 226 -1.87 8.53 0.16
CA MET A 226 -2.31 9.57 1.09
C MET A 226 -1.26 9.84 2.15
N LEU A 227 -0.71 8.79 2.75
CA LEU A 227 0.37 8.89 3.73
C LEU A 227 1.61 9.55 3.13
N GLY A 228 1.93 9.25 1.86
CA GLY A 228 2.98 9.94 1.11
C GLY A 228 2.73 11.43 0.95
N LEU A 229 1.50 11.83 0.60
CA LEU A 229 1.11 13.24 0.44
C LEU A 229 1.22 14.04 1.74
N VAL A 230 0.68 13.51 2.85
CA VAL A 230 0.69 14.18 4.18
C VAL A 230 2.09 14.19 4.82
N THR A 231 3.09 13.54 4.22
CA THR A 231 4.48 13.77 4.66
C THR A 231 4.97 15.17 4.29
N HIS A 232 4.36 15.80 3.29
CA HIS A 232 4.82 17.05 2.67
C HIS A 232 6.29 17.02 2.23
N GLU A 233 6.83 15.83 1.95
CA GLU A 233 8.16 15.70 1.34
C GLU A 233 8.02 15.80 -0.20
N PRO A 234 8.73 16.74 -0.85
CA PRO A 234 8.57 17.00 -2.27
C PRO A 234 9.10 15.87 -3.15
N HIS A 235 10.07 15.10 -2.67
CA HIS A 235 10.67 13.99 -3.41
C HIS A 235 10.28 12.66 -2.78
N PHE A 236 9.02 12.27 -3.00
CA PHE A 236 8.47 11.03 -2.50
C PHE A 236 7.94 10.18 -3.66
N CYS A 237 8.23 8.88 -3.65
CA CYS A 237 7.67 7.92 -4.60
C CYS A 237 7.26 6.63 -3.90
N LEU A 238 6.30 5.92 -4.52
CA LEU A 238 5.90 4.59 -4.08
C LEU A 238 6.39 3.54 -5.06
N LEU A 239 7.10 2.53 -4.56
CA LEU A 239 7.43 1.33 -5.33
C LEU A 239 6.26 0.36 -5.23
N ARG A 240 5.68 0.02 -6.39
CA ARG A 240 4.52 -0.88 -6.48
C ARG A 240 4.80 -1.97 -7.50
N GLU A 241 4.26 -3.16 -7.28
CA GLU A 241 4.26 -4.18 -8.31
C GLU A 241 3.30 -3.78 -9.43
N LYS A 242 3.69 -4.07 -10.67
CA LYS A 242 2.87 -3.76 -11.84
C LYS A 242 1.66 -4.67 -11.86
N VAL A 243 0.50 -4.04 -11.76
CA VAL A 243 -0.79 -4.71 -11.84
C VAL A 243 -1.35 -4.58 -13.26
N ARG A 244 -1.68 -5.70 -13.90
CA ARG A 244 -2.54 -5.70 -15.09
C ARG A 244 -3.99 -5.89 -14.67
N PHE A 245 -4.87 -5.01 -15.15
CA PHE A 245 -6.31 -5.18 -15.00
C PHE A 245 -6.82 -6.10 -16.13
N GLY A 246 -6.87 -7.40 -15.85
CA GLY A 246 -7.37 -8.40 -16.79
C GLY A 246 -8.89 -8.61 -16.64
N GLY A 247 -9.61 -8.56 -17.76
CA GLY A 247 -11.03 -8.89 -17.84
C GLY A 247 -11.26 -10.37 -17.57
N GLY A 248 -11.91 -10.69 -16.45
CA GLY A 248 -12.40 -12.04 -16.21
C GLY A 248 -13.42 -12.44 -17.28
N PHE A 249 -13.40 -13.70 -17.72
CA PHE A 249 -14.46 -14.24 -18.57
C PHE A 249 -15.83 -13.90 -17.97
N ARG A 250 -16.71 -13.32 -18.81
CA ARG A 250 -18.12 -12.95 -18.58
C ARG A 250 -18.57 -12.91 -17.10
N GLY A 251 -18.58 -11.71 -16.52
CA GLY A 251 -19.30 -11.42 -15.27
C GLY A 251 -18.48 -11.52 -13.98
N GLN A 252 -17.16 -11.74 -14.06
CA GLN A 252 -16.28 -11.60 -12.89
C GLN A 252 -15.65 -10.18 -12.84
N PRO A 253 -15.50 -9.57 -11.65
CA PRO A 253 -14.78 -8.30 -11.51
C PRO A 253 -13.34 -8.45 -12.00
N ASN A 254 -12.82 -7.42 -12.70
CA ASN A 254 -11.42 -7.34 -13.11
C ASN A 254 -10.51 -7.79 -11.96
N ARG A 255 -9.58 -8.70 -12.26
CA ARG A 255 -8.55 -9.11 -11.31
C ARG A 255 -7.29 -8.32 -11.59
N GLU A 256 -6.69 -7.83 -10.51
CA GLU A 256 -5.29 -7.40 -10.50
C GLU A 256 -4.43 -8.65 -10.71
N ILE A 257 -3.80 -8.77 -11.87
CA ILE A 257 -2.87 -9.85 -12.18
C ILE A 257 -1.47 -9.24 -12.12
N PHE A 258 -0.63 -9.76 -11.23
CA PHE A 258 0.78 -9.40 -11.18
C PHE A 258 1.45 -9.76 -12.50
N ASP A 259 2.15 -8.79 -13.10
CA ASP A 259 2.93 -9.04 -14.30
C ASP A 259 4.19 -9.84 -13.89
N ALA A 260 4.11 -11.17 -13.99
CA ALA A 260 5.21 -12.10 -13.73
C ALA A 260 6.28 -12.04 -14.85
N SER A 261 6.67 -10.82 -15.24
CA SER A 261 7.75 -10.60 -16.18
C SER A 261 9.06 -11.13 -15.58
N THR A 262 9.85 -11.80 -16.42
CA THR A 262 11.14 -12.38 -16.06
C THR A 262 12.25 -11.34 -15.92
N ASP A 263 12.02 -10.09 -16.32
CA ASP A 263 12.94 -8.97 -16.11
C ASP A 263 12.61 -8.28 -14.77
N PRO A 264 13.55 -8.21 -13.81
CA PRO A 264 13.32 -7.62 -12.50
C PRO A 264 12.76 -6.20 -12.53
N GLY A 265 13.11 -5.41 -13.56
CA GLY A 265 12.67 -4.01 -13.73
C GLY A 265 11.23 -3.87 -14.25
N ASP A 266 10.76 -4.80 -15.09
CA ASP A 266 9.44 -4.70 -15.74
C ASP A 266 8.28 -5.06 -14.80
N ALA A 267 8.58 -5.68 -13.66
CA ALA A 267 7.59 -6.09 -12.66
C ALA A 267 7.17 -4.96 -11.71
N PHE A 268 7.86 -3.81 -11.72
CA PHE A 268 7.61 -2.73 -10.78
C PHE A 268 7.36 -1.39 -11.49
N VAL A 269 6.61 -0.54 -10.80
CA VAL A 269 6.32 0.84 -11.18
C VAL A 269 6.60 1.76 -10.00
N LEU A 270 7.15 2.92 -10.30
CA LEU A 270 7.28 4.02 -9.34
C LEU A 270 6.12 4.99 -9.55
N LEU A 271 5.23 5.10 -8.56
CA LEU A 271 4.24 6.17 -8.51
C LEU A 271 4.90 7.41 -7.92
N GLN A 272 4.99 8.48 -8.71
CA GLN A 272 5.66 9.73 -8.33
C GLN A 272 4.70 10.63 -7.52
N VAL A 273 4.77 10.56 -6.18
CA VAL A 273 3.94 11.39 -5.29
C VAL A 273 4.32 12.87 -5.43
N GLY A 274 5.59 13.18 -5.65
CA GLY A 274 6.03 14.55 -5.98
C GLY A 274 5.29 15.12 -7.19
N LEU A 275 5.19 14.35 -8.28
CA LEU A 275 4.46 14.77 -9.48
C LEU A 275 2.95 14.87 -9.25
N LEU A 276 2.38 14.02 -8.38
CA LEU A 276 0.98 14.14 -7.97
C LEU A 276 0.72 15.49 -7.29
N ARG A 277 1.65 15.98 -6.46
CA ARG A 277 1.56 17.31 -5.84
C ARG A 277 1.53 18.42 -6.90
N ASP A 278 2.37 18.32 -7.93
CA ASP A 278 2.37 19.29 -9.04
C ASP A 278 1.05 19.27 -9.84
N TYR A 279 0.49 18.08 -10.07
CA TYR A 279 -0.82 17.94 -10.70
C TYR A 279 -1.93 18.57 -9.87
N LEU A 280 -1.94 18.33 -8.55
CA LEU A 280 -2.91 18.91 -7.64
C LEU A 280 -2.75 20.43 -7.55
N ASP A 281 -1.52 20.97 -7.50
CA ASP A 281 -1.27 22.42 -7.54
C ASP A 281 -1.81 23.03 -8.83
N GLY A 282 -1.51 22.42 -9.98
CA GLY A 282 -2.02 22.86 -11.27
C GLY A 282 -3.55 22.82 -11.36
N GLU A 283 -4.17 21.75 -10.86
CA GLU A 283 -5.63 21.60 -10.82
C GLU A 283 -6.28 22.66 -9.93
N MET A 284 -5.79 22.83 -8.70
CA MET A 284 -6.31 23.81 -7.75
C MET A 284 -6.14 25.23 -8.28
N ARG A 285 -4.99 25.58 -8.87
CA ARG A 285 -4.75 26.93 -9.41
C ARG A 285 -5.63 27.26 -10.61
N ASN A 286 -5.99 26.26 -11.42
CA ASN A 286 -6.83 26.45 -12.59
C ASN A 286 -8.33 26.44 -12.24
N GLY A 287 -8.73 25.63 -11.26
CA GLY A 287 -10.12 25.53 -10.80
C GLY A 287 -10.53 26.64 -9.84
N LEU A 288 -9.62 27.08 -8.96
CA LEU A 288 -9.87 28.15 -8.01
C LEU A 288 -9.70 29.52 -8.65
N LYS A 289 -10.64 30.42 -8.37
CA LYS A 289 -10.41 31.87 -8.55
C LYS A 289 -9.52 32.35 -7.40
N ILE A 290 -8.20 32.19 -7.54
CA ILE A 290 -7.22 32.56 -6.49
C ILE A 290 -7.43 34.01 -6.02
N SER A 291 -7.74 34.93 -6.95
CA SER A 291 -8.02 36.34 -6.63
C SER A 291 -9.27 36.57 -5.78
N ALA A 292 -10.16 35.58 -5.66
CA ALA A 292 -11.36 35.62 -4.84
C ALA A 292 -11.15 35.00 -3.46
N LEU A 293 -10.00 34.36 -3.20
CA LEU A 293 -9.70 33.80 -1.89
C LEU A 293 -9.49 34.94 -0.86
N PRO A 294 -10.12 34.87 0.32
CA PRO A 294 -9.91 35.85 1.38
C PRO A 294 -8.60 35.63 2.16
N PHE A 295 -7.76 34.69 1.73
CA PHE A 295 -6.50 34.29 2.34
C PHE A 295 -5.45 33.92 1.28
N GLU A 296 -4.19 33.79 1.70
CA GLU A 296 -3.08 33.41 0.81
C GLU A 296 -3.16 31.92 0.42
N TYR A 297 -2.98 31.64 -0.87
CA TYR A 297 -2.94 30.28 -1.38
C TYR A 297 -1.70 29.53 -0.89
N ASN A 298 -1.91 28.36 -0.29
CA ASN A 298 -0.90 27.43 0.17
C ASN A 298 -1.24 26.00 -0.29
N LEU A 299 -0.34 25.39 -1.08
CA LEU A 299 -0.49 24.04 -1.61
C LEU A 299 -0.55 22.97 -0.51
N GLU A 300 0.19 23.13 0.58
CA GLU A 300 0.23 22.10 1.62
C GLU A 300 -1.14 21.93 2.27
N HIS A 301 -1.85 23.02 2.56
CA HIS A 301 -3.23 22.96 3.06
C HIS A 301 -4.21 22.44 2.01
N CYS A 302 -4.02 22.76 0.71
CA CYS A 302 -4.83 22.14 -0.35
C CYS A 302 -4.65 20.61 -0.40
N ILE A 303 -3.44 20.12 -0.14
CA ILE A 303 -3.14 18.69 -0.08
C ILE A 303 -3.80 18.05 1.14
N ASP A 304 -3.73 18.69 2.31
CA ASP A 304 -4.38 18.21 3.53
C ASP A 304 -5.91 18.10 3.35
N ASP A 305 -6.53 19.14 2.78
CA ASP A 305 -7.94 19.15 2.44
C ASP A 305 -8.28 18.06 1.41
N PHE A 306 -7.45 17.87 0.38
CA PHE A 306 -7.64 16.80 -0.60
C PHE A 306 -7.61 15.42 0.06
N VAL A 307 -6.65 15.15 0.95
CA VAL A 307 -6.56 13.88 1.69
C VAL A 307 -7.78 13.70 2.58
N PHE A 308 -8.21 14.75 3.28
CA PHE A 308 -9.43 14.75 4.09
C PHE A 308 -10.68 14.41 3.26
N LEU A 309 -10.86 15.06 2.11
CA LEU A 309 -11.98 14.79 1.19
C LEU A 309 -11.97 13.35 0.68
N CYS A 310 -10.80 12.81 0.38
CA CYS A 310 -10.68 11.43 -0.06
C CYS A 310 -11.11 10.44 1.04
N TYR A 311 -10.81 10.73 2.31
CA TYR A 311 -11.27 9.90 3.43
C TYR A 311 -12.79 9.93 3.66
N LEU A 312 -13.52 10.95 3.17
CA LEU A 312 -14.98 10.97 3.18
C LEU A 312 -15.62 9.94 2.23
N VAL A 313 -14.90 9.54 1.19
CA VAL A 313 -15.36 8.52 0.24
C VAL A 313 -15.35 7.12 0.87
N GLY A 314 -14.51 6.92 1.89
CA GLY A 314 -14.42 5.69 2.68
C GLY A 314 -12.97 5.27 2.86
N ASN A 315 -12.66 4.77 4.06
CA ASN A 315 -11.33 4.27 4.41
C ASN A 315 -11.47 3.08 5.38
N ASP A 316 -10.34 2.53 5.84
CA ASP A 316 -10.31 1.37 6.75
C ASP A 316 -11.05 1.58 8.08
N PHE A 317 -11.25 2.85 8.48
CA PHE A 317 -11.80 3.23 9.79
C PHE A 317 -13.21 3.81 9.71
N VAL A 318 -13.59 4.37 8.55
CA VAL A 318 -14.89 5.02 8.33
C VAL A 318 -15.61 4.34 7.16
N PRO A 319 -16.84 3.82 7.36
CA PRO A 319 -17.63 3.25 6.27
C PRO A 319 -17.82 4.26 5.13
N SER A 320 -17.80 3.78 3.88
CA SER A 320 -18.10 4.62 2.72
C SER A 320 -19.51 5.19 2.82
N LEU A 321 -19.69 6.47 2.50
CA LEU A 321 -21.01 7.07 2.41
C LEU A 321 -21.81 6.41 1.26
N PRO A 322 -23.10 6.07 1.44
CA PRO A 322 -23.87 5.29 0.47
C PRO A 322 -23.93 5.88 -0.95
N THR A 323 -23.77 7.20 -1.08
CA THR A 323 -23.85 7.94 -2.35
C THR A 323 -22.46 8.32 -2.90
N PHE A 324 -21.38 7.84 -2.30
CA PHE A 324 -20.01 8.19 -2.67
C PHE A 324 -19.26 6.96 -3.21
N ASP A 325 -19.41 6.68 -4.50
CA ASP A 325 -18.54 5.73 -5.23
C ASP A 325 -17.61 6.50 -6.17
N ILE A 326 -16.32 6.21 -6.10
CA ILE A 326 -15.30 6.74 -7.01
C ILE A 326 -15.65 6.46 -8.47
N ASN A 327 -16.22 5.30 -8.77
CA ASN A 327 -16.63 4.94 -10.14
C ASN A 327 -17.81 5.79 -10.65
N GLU A 328 -18.61 6.36 -9.75
CA GLU A 328 -19.74 7.23 -10.08
C GLU A 328 -19.31 8.71 -10.13
N GLY A 329 -18.01 8.99 -10.00
CA GLY A 329 -17.46 10.35 -10.07
C GLY A 329 -17.56 11.14 -8.77
N ALA A 330 -17.92 10.50 -7.64
CA ALA A 330 -18.13 11.18 -6.37
C ALA A 330 -16.91 12.00 -5.91
N LEU A 331 -15.69 11.47 -6.12
CA LEU A 331 -14.47 12.17 -5.76
C LEU A 331 -14.23 13.41 -6.63
N ASN A 332 -14.52 13.35 -7.94
CA ASN A 332 -14.43 14.53 -8.80
C ASN A 332 -15.42 15.61 -8.35
N ASN A 333 -16.67 15.22 -8.08
CA ASN A 333 -17.69 16.14 -7.60
C ASN A 333 -17.30 16.78 -6.26
N LEU A 334 -16.66 16.04 -5.34
CA LEU A 334 -16.14 16.58 -4.09
C LEU A 334 -15.08 17.65 -4.32
N ILE A 335 -14.11 17.38 -5.20
CA ILE A 335 -13.02 18.30 -5.51
C ILE A 335 -13.59 19.57 -6.16
N ASP A 336 -14.50 19.43 -7.13
CA ASP A 336 -15.16 20.56 -7.79
C ASP A 336 -15.98 21.39 -6.80
N THR A 337 -16.78 20.75 -5.94
CA THR A 337 -17.56 21.42 -4.89
C THR A 337 -16.66 22.14 -3.90
N TYR A 338 -15.57 21.51 -3.48
CA TYR A 338 -14.59 22.11 -2.59
C TYR A 338 -13.99 23.38 -3.22
N MET A 339 -13.58 23.32 -4.49
CA MET A 339 -13.02 24.48 -5.18
C MET A 339 -14.03 25.63 -5.34
N GLU A 340 -15.30 25.32 -5.60
CA GLU A 340 -16.36 26.33 -5.67
C GLU A 340 -16.60 27.00 -4.31
N MET A 341 -16.60 26.21 -3.23
CA MET A 341 -16.94 26.67 -1.90
C MET A 341 -15.78 27.36 -1.18
N LEU A 342 -14.52 26.99 -1.45
CA LEU A 342 -13.34 27.45 -0.70
C LEU A 342 -13.26 28.98 -0.47
N PRO A 343 -13.53 29.85 -1.47
CA PRO A 343 -13.54 31.30 -1.26
C PRO A 343 -14.54 31.78 -0.19
N SER A 344 -15.63 31.03 0.02
CA SER A 344 -16.68 31.36 0.99
C SER A 344 -16.44 30.79 2.39
N LEU A 345 -15.52 29.82 2.54
CA LEU A 345 -15.25 29.15 3.81
C LEU A 345 -14.41 29.98 4.78
N GLY A 346 -13.70 31.01 4.27
CA GLY A 346 -12.84 31.87 5.08
C GLY A 346 -11.47 31.26 5.44
N GLY A 347 -11.25 29.99 5.11
CA GLY A 347 -9.99 29.26 5.30
C GLY A 347 -10.06 27.86 4.69
N TYR A 348 -8.97 27.11 4.80
CA TYR A 348 -8.90 25.68 4.50
C TYR A 348 -9.76 24.85 5.48
N LEU A 349 -10.13 23.63 5.11
CA LEU A 349 -10.92 22.73 5.96
C LEU A 349 -10.09 22.18 7.14
N VAL A 350 -8.80 21.92 6.91
CA VAL A 350 -7.86 21.36 7.90
C VAL A 350 -6.74 22.33 8.27
#